data_AF-A0A1V5M9F8-F1
#
_entry.id   AF-A0A1V5M9F8-F1
#
_cell.length_a   1.000
_cell.length_b   1.000
_cell.length_c   1.000
_cell.angle_alpha   90.00
_cell.angle_beta   90.00
_cell.angle_gamma   90.00
#
_symmetry.space_group_name_H-M   'P 1'
#
loop_
_entity.id
_entity.type
_entity.pdbx_description
1 polymer ?
#
loop_
_entity_poly.entity_id
_entity_poly.type
_entity_poly.pdbx_seq_one_letter_code
_entity_poly.pdbx_strand_id
1 'polypeptide(L)'
;MTPEAVKFVTPLTFQSLTGERVYLDMFDEAGAAEWEIEHVSLAEWADLVLVCPATANLISKAAVGLADDLLSATLLTTRKPVVFVPAMNSGMWNNPILQARVAELKRHGHAFLGPAAGRLACGTSGTGRMVEVEAVLKFVLQMKTHQNREKKC
;
A
#
# COMPACT_ATOMS: atom_id res chain seq x y z
N MET A 1 -0.33 8.16 -5.75
CA MET A 1 0.26 7.15 -6.65
C MET A 1 1.74 7.41 -6.75
N THR A 2 2.60 6.38 -6.75
CA THR A 2 4.03 6.61 -6.95
C THR A 2 4.35 6.96 -8.41
N PRO A 3 5.49 7.63 -8.69
CA PRO A 3 5.92 7.92 -10.05
C PRO A 3 5.98 6.69 -10.96
N GLU A 4 6.38 5.54 -10.44
CA GLU A 4 6.43 4.28 -11.19
C GLU A 4 5.03 3.74 -11.48
N ALA A 5 4.07 3.87 -10.56
CA ALA A 5 2.70 3.39 -10.77
C ALA A 5 2.01 4.15 -11.92
N VAL A 6 2.29 5.44 -12.06
CA VAL A 6 1.77 6.30 -13.15
C VAL A 6 2.20 5.81 -14.54
N LYS A 7 3.32 5.08 -14.64
CA LYS A 7 3.78 4.47 -15.90
C LYS A 7 2.97 3.25 -16.32
N PHE A 8 2.18 2.66 -15.41
CA PHE A 8 1.31 1.52 -15.69
C PHE A 8 -0.16 1.93 -15.83
N VAL A 9 -0.64 2.81 -14.95
CA VAL A 9 -2.02 3.31 -14.95
C VAL A 9 -1.99 4.81 -14.77
N THR A 10 -2.72 5.55 -15.61
CA THR A 10 -2.75 7.00 -15.54
C THR A 10 -3.58 7.50 -14.35
N PRO A 11 -3.23 8.64 -13.74
CA PRO A 11 -4.02 9.24 -12.66
C PRO A 11 -5.47 9.50 -13.06
N LEU A 12 -5.70 9.92 -14.32
CA LEU A 12 -7.03 10.16 -14.87
C LEU A 12 -7.94 8.93 -14.74
N THR A 13 -7.39 7.72 -14.95
CA THR A 13 -8.17 6.48 -14.81
C THR A 13 -8.73 6.35 -13.40
N PHE A 14 -7.90 6.58 -12.39
CA PHE A 14 -8.35 6.54 -11.00
C PHE A 14 -9.32 7.68 -10.68
N GLN A 15 -9.01 8.92 -11.08
CA GLN A 15 -9.90 10.07 -10.85
C GLN A 15 -11.29 9.85 -11.44
N SER A 16 -11.39 9.30 -12.65
CA SER A 16 -12.68 9.01 -13.30
C SER A 16 -13.44 7.87 -12.63
N LEU A 17 -12.75 6.86 -12.08
CA LEU A 17 -13.40 5.71 -11.43
C LEU A 17 -13.80 5.99 -9.98
N THR A 18 -13.00 6.77 -9.24
CA THR A 18 -13.26 7.06 -7.83
C THR A 18 -14.06 8.34 -7.63
N GLY A 19 -14.01 9.28 -8.58
CA GLY A 19 -14.54 10.64 -8.40
C GLY A 19 -13.72 11.50 -7.43
N GLU A 20 -12.55 11.03 -7.00
CA GLU A 20 -11.72 11.66 -5.96
C GLU A 20 -10.37 12.15 -6.51
N ARG A 21 -9.74 13.09 -5.78
CA ARG A 21 -8.38 13.56 -6.10
C ARG A 21 -7.40 12.39 -6.03
N VAL A 22 -6.49 12.34 -7.01
CA VAL A 22 -5.35 11.41 -7.02
C VAL A 22 -4.09 12.17 -6.73
N TYR A 23 -3.52 11.93 -5.55
CA TYR A 23 -2.29 12.59 -5.10
C TYR A 23 -1.07 11.92 -5.72
N LEU A 24 -0.10 12.70 -6.19
CA LEU A 24 1.07 12.20 -6.94
C LEU A 24 2.40 12.51 -6.27
N ASP A 25 2.55 13.71 -5.73
CA ASP A 25 3.82 14.21 -5.21
C ASP A 25 3.62 14.87 -3.83
N MET A 26 4.69 14.91 -3.04
CA MET A 26 4.67 15.52 -1.70
C MET A 26 4.54 17.05 -1.75
N PHE A 27 4.94 17.65 -2.89
CA PHE A 27 4.98 19.09 -3.11
C PHE A 27 4.01 19.54 -4.20
N ASP A 28 2.92 18.79 -4.42
CA ASP A 28 1.89 19.18 -5.37
C ASP A 28 1.12 20.41 -4.86
N GLU A 29 1.47 21.59 -5.39
CA GLU A 29 0.83 22.86 -5.04
C GLU A 29 -0.60 22.97 -5.56
N ALA A 30 -1.01 22.11 -6.51
CA ALA A 30 -2.32 22.13 -7.13
C ALA A 30 -3.39 21.53 -6.20
N GLY A 31 -3.80 22.28 -5.18
CA GLY A 31 -4.97 21.98 -4.35
C GLY A 31 -4.69 21.73 -2.87
N ALA A 32 -3.45 21.95 -2.39
CA ALA A 32 -3.20 22.05 -0.96
C ALA A 32 -3.77 23.38 -0.44
N ALA A 33 -4.63 23.33 0.58
CA ALA A 33 -4.94 24.53 1.35
C ALA A 33 -3.63 25.07 1.96
N GLU A 34 -3.48 26.39 2.11
CA GLU A 34 -2.22 27.06 2.53
C GLU A 34 -1.56 26.52 3.81
N TRP A 35 -2.26 25.67 4.58
CA TRP A 35 -1.82 25.11 5.86
C TRP A 35 -1.90 23.58 5.95
N GLU A 36 -2.23 22.89 4.85
CA GLU A 36 -2.44 21.44 4.86
C GLU A 36 -1.18 20.69 4.43
N ILE A 37 -0.60 19.91 5.35
CA ILE A 37 0.53 19.04 5.05
C ILE A 37 -0.03 17.70 4.56
N GLU A 38 0.03 17.45 3.23
CA GLU A 38 -0.72 16.36 2.60
C GLU A 38 -0.45 14.97 3.20
N HIS A 39 0.81 14.60 3.44
CA HIS A 39 1.15 13.29 4.00
C HIS A 39 0.64 13.08 5.44
N VAL A 40 0.53 14.15 6.23
CA VAL A 40 -0.06 14.11 7.58
C VAL A 40 -1.57 14.01 7.46
N SER A 41 -2.18 14.84 6.61
CA SER A 41 -3.62 14.95 6.46
C SER A 41 -4.22 13.66 5.90
N LEU A 42 -3.57 13.05 4.90
CA LEU A 42 -3.96 11.73 4.37
C LEU A 42 -3.82 10.62 5.42
N ALA A 43 -2.75 10.66 6.22
CA ALA A 43 -2.51 9.68 7.28
C ALA A 43 -3.56 9.75 8.40
N GLU A 44 -4.07 10.94 8.72
CA GLU A 44 -5.13 11.17 9.71
C GLU A 44 -6.52 10.85 9.15
N TRP A 45 -6.78 11.27 7.91
CA TRP A 45 -8.04 11.08 7.18
C TRP A 45 -8.39 9.60 7.00
N ALA A 46 -7.41 8.77 6.64
CA ALA A 46 -7.66 7.37 6.36
C ALA A 46 -8.21 6.61 7.59
N ASP A 47 -9.16 5.71 7.39
CA ASP A 47 -9.50 4.67 8.39
C ASP A 47 -8.59 3.45 8.27
N LEU A 48 -8.03 3.22 7.08
CA LEU A 48 -7.16 2.11 6.72
C LEU A 48 -6.35 2.50 5.48
N VAL A 49 -5.09 2.09 5.42
CA VAL A 49 -4.23 2.26 4.24
C VAL A 49 -4.04 0.91 3.54
N LEU A 50 -4.46 0.81 2.29
CA LEU A 50 -4.27 -0.37 1.45
C LEU A 50 -3.22 -0.08 0.38
N VAL A 51 -2.13 -0.83 0.40
CA VAL A 51 -1.07 -0.78 -0.62
C VAL A 51 -1.25 -1.97 -1.57
N CYS A 52 -1.84 -1.73 -2.74
CA CYS A 52 -2.24 -2.77 -3.68
C CYS A 52 -2.01 -2.34 -5.15
N PRO A 53 -1.00 -2.90 -5.85
CA PRO A 53 0.01 -3.82 -5.35
C PRO A 53 1.08 -3.14 -4.47
N ALA A 54 1.65 -3.90 -3.53
CA ALA A 54 2.83 -3.53 -2.76
C ALA A 54 4.10 -4.09 -3.43
N THR A 55 4.97 -3.19 -3.90
CA THR A 55 6.26 -3.56 -4.48
C THR A 55 7.30 -3.86 -3.39
N ALA A 56 8.36 -4.60 -3.72
CA ALA A 56 9.47 -4.85 -2.79
C ALA A 56 10.14 -3.53 -2.33
N ASN A 57 10.19 -2.53 -3.22
CA ASN A 57 10.73 -1.21 -2.91
C ASN A 57 9.93 -0.54 -1.79
N LEU A 58 8.61 -0.43 -1.96
CA LEU A 58 7.76 0.23 -0.98
C LEU A 58 7.70 -0.51 0.36
N ILE A 59 7.68 -1.85 0.35
CA ILE A 59 7.79 -2.67 1.57
C ILE A 59 9.11 -2.38 2.29
N SER A 60 10.22 -2.30 1.55
CA SER A 60 11.53 -2.02 2.13
C SER A 60 11.60 -0.61 2.70
N LYS A 61 11.06 0.40 1.98
CA LYS A 61 10.96 1.79 2.45
C LYS A 61 10.20 1.89 3.76
N ALA A 62 9.00 1.29 3.80
CA ALA A 62 8.16 1.30 5.00
C ALA A 62 8.87 0.64 6.20
N ALA A 63 9.53 -0.50 5.97
CA ALA A 63 10.20 -1.23 7.06
C ALA A 63 11.41 -0.51 7.65
N VAL A 64 12.16 0.26 6.85
CA VAL A 64 13.33 1.02 7.33
C VAL A 64 13.02 2.48 7.67
N GLY A 65 11.76 2.90 7.52
CA GLY A 65 11.33 4.28 7.77
C GLY A 65 11.82 5.30 6.74
N LEU A 66 12.06 4.89 5.49
CA LEU A 66 12.41 5.81 4.41
C LEU A 66 11.14 6.50 3.88
N ALA A 67 11.11 7.84 3.97
CA ALA A 67 9.96 8.69 3.65
C ALA A 67 10.30 9.73 2.56
N ASP A 68 10.78 9.24 1.42
CA ASP A 68 11.27 10.02 0.28
C ASP A 68 10.21 10.29 -0.82
N ASP A 69 8.99 9.79 -0.66
CA ASP A 69 7.85 10.08 -1.54
C ASP A 69 6.57 10.24 -0.71
N LEU A 70 5.51 10.78 -1.32
CA LEU A 70 4.26 11.07 -0.61
C LEU A 70 3.68 9.82 0.08
N LEU A 71 3.69 8.67 -0.60
CA LEU A 71 3.12 7.45 -0.05
C LEU A 71 3.98 6.91 1.10
N SER A 72 5.30 6.88 0.95
CA SER A 72 6.21 6.40 2.00
C SER A 72 6.19 7.31 3.23
N ALA A 73 6.09 8.63 3.06
CA ALA A 73 5.89 9.58 4.16
C ALA A 73 4.54 9.42 4.85
N THR A 74 3.47 9.20 4.09
CA THR A 74 2.12 8.93 4.64
C THR A 74 2.14 7.64 5.46
N LEU A 75 2.79 6.58 4.97
CA LEU A 75 2.92 5.30 5.67
C LEU A 75 3.74 5.41 6.96
N LEU A 76 4.78 6.24 6.98
CA LEU A 76 5.56 6.48 8.19
C LEU A 76 4.78 7.28 9.24
N THR A 77 3.87 8.15 8.79
CA THR A 77 3.08 9.05 9.65
C THR A 77 1.83 8.37 10.22
N THR A 78 1.22 7.45 9.47
CA THR A 78 -0.09 6.89 9.81
C THR A 78 -0.05 6.02 11.08
N ARG A 79 -1.08 6.18 11.91
CA ARG A 79 -1.39 5.29 13.04
C ARG A 79 -2.53 4.31 12.72
N LYS A 80 -3.00 4.33 11.47
CA LYS A 80 -4.14 3.53 11.02
C LYS A 80 -3.65 2.15 10.58
N PRO A 81 -4.52 1.13 10.52
CA PRO A 81 -4.15 -0.16 9.99
C PRO A 81 -3.60 -0.04 8.56
N VAL A 82 -2.49 -0.71 8.29
CA VAL A 82 -1.91 -0.78 6.95
C VAL A 82 -1.93 -2.22 6.47
N VAL A 83 -2.39 -2.41 5.23
CA VAL A 83 -2.44 -3.70 4.55
C VAL A 83 -1.56 -3.64 3.30
N PHE A 84 -0.56 -4.51 3.23
CA PHE A 84 0.27 -4.70 2.04
C PHE A 84 -0.24 -5.89 1.23
N VAL A 85 -0.41 -5.71 -0.08
CA VAL A 85 -0.79 -6.79 -1.02
C VAL A 85 0.37 -7.01 -2.01
N PRO A 86 1.33 -7.89 -1.69
CA PRO A 86 2.57 -7.96 -2.47
C PRO A 86 2.36 -8.44 -3.90
N ALA A 87 3.10 -7.86 -4.84
CA ALA A 87 3.20 -8.35 -6.22
C ALA A 87 4.61 -8.13 -6.78
N MET A 88 5.32 -9.21 -7.10
CA MET A 88 6.71 -9.18 -7.60
C MET A 88 7.16 -10.54 -8.16
N ASN A 89 8.35 -10.58 -8.74
CA ASN A 89 8.97 -11.84 -9.14
C ASN A 89 9.25 -12.76 -7.93
N SER A 90 9.18 -14.08 -8.10
CA SER A 90 9.46 -15.06 -7.03
C SER A 90 10.82 -14.89 -6.38
N GLY A 91 11.86 -14.58 -7.16
CA GLY A 91 13.21 -14.34 -6.64
C GLY A 91 13.29 -13.10 -5.75
N MET A 92 12.52 -12.05 -6.07
CA MET A 92 12.40 -10.89 -5.20
C MET A 92 11.65 -11.24 -3.92
N TRP A 93 10.52 -11.94 -4.04
CA TRP A 93 9.71 -12.35 -2.88
C TRP A 93 10.53 -13.22 -1.93
N ASN A 94 11.23 -14.23 -2.45
CA ASN A 94 12.03 -15.16 -1.64
C ASN A 94 13.37 -14.58 -1.17
N ASN A 95 13.70 -13.33 -1.50
CA ASN A 95 14.93 -12.71 -1.04
C ASN A 95 14.92 -12.59 0.51
N PRO A 96 15.93 -13.13 1.22
CA PRO A 96 16.00 -13.08 2.68
C PRO A 96 15.90 -11.67 3.27
N ILE A 97 16.43 -10.65 2.58
CA ILE A 97 16.37 -9.26 3.01
C ILE A 97 14.92 -8.78 3.01
N LEU A 98 14.18 -9.05 1.93
CA LEU A 98 12.77 -8.67 1.85
C LEU A 98 11.94 -9.44 2.87
N GLN A 99 12.18 -10.74 3.03
CA GLN A 99 11.46 -11.55 4.04
C GLN A 99 11.69 -11.03 5.46
N ALA A 100 12.91 -10.57 5.78
CA ALA A 100 13.19 -9.91 7.06
C ALA A 100 12.37 -8.61 7.24
N ARG A 101 12.28 -7.77 6.20
CA ARG A 101 11.45 -6.54 6.23
C ARG A 101 9.96 -6.86 6.38
N VAL A 102 9.46 -7.89 5.69
CA VAL A 102 8.06 -8.35 5.82
C VAL A 102 7.78 -8.83 7.25
N ALA A 103 8.68 -9.63 7.83
CA ALA A 103 8.55 -10.11 9.20
C ALA A 103 8.57 -8.96 10.22
N GLU A 104 9.46 -7.98 10.02
CA GLU A 104 9.55 -6.76 10.82
C GLU A 104 8.25 -5.97 10.80
N LEU A 105 7.72 -5.66 9.61
CA LEU A 105 6.44 -4.94 9.48
C LEU A 105 5.27 -5.72 10.12
N LYS A 106 5.21 -7.05 9.94
CA LYS A 106 4.19 -7.88 10.60
C LYS A 106 4.28 -7.78 12.12
N ARG A 107 5.49 -7.77 12.69
CA ARG A 107 5.70 -7.63 14.13
C ARG A 107 5.23 -6.26 14.65
N HIS A 108 5.27 -5.23 13.81
CA HIS A 108 4.73 -3.89 14.11
C HIS A 108 3.22 -3.75 13.81
N GLY A 109 2.52 -4.85 13.51
CA GLY A 109 1.05 -4.86 13.35
C GLY A 109 0.56 -4.61 11.92
N HIS A 110 1.46 -4.49 10.94
CA HIS A 110 1.05 -4.37 9.54
C HIS A 110 0.54 -5.72 9.00
N ALA A 111 -0.57 -5.68 8.27
CA ALA A 111 -1.14 -6.85 7.64
C ALA A 111 -0.53 -7.09 6.25
N PHE A 112 -0.40 -8.37 5.88
CA PHE A 112 0.03 -8.78 4.54
C PHE A 112 -0.95 -9.79 3.97
N LEU A 113 -1.36 -9.57 2.73
CA LEU A 113 -2.22 -10.50 2.00
C LEU A 113 -1.52 -10.97 0.72
N GLY A 114 -1.15 -12.25 0.70
CA GLY A 114 -0.36 -12.85 -0.39
C GLY A 114 1.15 -12.68 -0.22
N PRO A 115 1.92 -12.80 -1.31
CA PRO A 115 1.47 -13.04 -2.69
C PRO A 115 0.96 -14.48 -2.90
N ALA A 116 0.23 -14.70 -3.99
CA ALA A 116 -0.21 -16.01 -4.45
C ALA A 116 0.86 -16.70 -5.32
N ALA A 117 0.77 -18.03 -5.40
CA ALA A 117 1.51 -18.83 -6.38
C ALA A 117 0.78 -18.86 -7.73
N GLY A 118 1.53 -18.77 -8.83
CA GLY A 118 0.96 -18.86 -10.16
C GLY A 118 1.96 -18.48 -11.25
N ARG A 119 1.48 -18.33 -12.49
CA ARG A 119 2.28 -17.83 -13.60
C ARG A 119 2.59 -16.35 -13.40
N LEU A 120 3.85 -15.99 -13.54
CA LEU A 120 4.36 -14.63 -13.41
C LEU A 120 4.55 -13.98 -14.78
N ALA A 121 4.71 -12.65 -14.81
CA ALA A 121 4.92 -11.89 -16.04
C ALA A 121 6.16 -12.32 -16.84
N CYS A 122 7.19 -12.85 -16.17
CA CYS A 122 8.40 -13.40 -16.82
C CYS A 122 8.20 -14.81 -17.41
N GLY A 123 6.97 -15.35 -17.40
CA GLY A 123 6.65 -16.67 -17.94
C GLY A 123 6.92 -17.85 -17.00
N THR A 124 7.67 -17.64 -15.91
CA THR A 124 7.91 -18.66 -14.88
C THR A 124 6.70 -18.83 -13.96
N SER A 125 6.64 -19.94 -13.22
CA SER A 125 5.64 -20.15 -12.16
C SER A 125 6.28 -20.09 -10.78
N GLY A 126 5.62 -19.44 -9.84
CA GLY A 126 6.06 -19.39 -8.44
C GLY A 126 5.26 -18.39 -7.60
N THR A 127 5.68 -18.21 -6.35
CA THR A 127 5.03 -17.33 -5.38
C THR A 127 5.47 -15.88 -5.60
N GLY A 128 4.54 -15.00 -5.95
CA GLY A 128 4.87 -13.60 -6.27
C GLY A 128 3.76 -12.84 -6.99
N ARG A 129 2.77 -13.55 -7.54
CA ARG A 129 1.59 -12.94 -8.15
C ARG A 129 0.74 -12.27 -7.07
N MET A 130 0.15 -11.11 -7.38
CA MET A 130 -0.84 -10.50 -6.49
C MET A 130 -2.00 -11.49 -6.25
N VAL A 131 -2.57 -11.48 -5.05
CA VAL A 131 -3.83 -12.19 -4.81
C VAL A 131 -4.97 -11.57 -5.65
N GLU A 132 -6.04 -12.33 -5.87
CA GLU A 132 -7.22 -11.83 -6.59
C GLU A 132 -7.88 -10.67 -5.84
N VAL A 133 -8.50 -9.77 -6.60
CA VAL A 133 -9.15 -8.57 -6.07
C VAL A 133 -10.27 -8.92 -5.08
N GLU A 134 -11.02 -10.00 -5.33
CA GLU A 134 -12.08 -10.50 -4.46
C GLU A 134 -11.54 -10.90 -3.09
N ALA A 135 -10.33 -11.47 -3.04
CA ALA A 135 -9.67 -11.82 -1.78
C ALA A 135 -9.24 -10.55 -1.02
N VAL A 136 -8.72 -9.55 -1.73
CA VAL A 136 -8.36 -8.24 -1.15
C VAL A 136 -9.60 -7.56 -0.56
N LEU A 137 -10.68 -7.48 -1.32
CA LEU A 137 -11.95 -6.86 -0.88
C LEU A 137 -12.51 -7.56 0.35
N LYS A 138 -12.58 -8.90 0.34
CA LYS A 138 -13.05 -9.69 1.48
C LYS A 138 -12.23 -9.39 2.73
N PHE A 139 -10.90 -9.36 2.61
CA PHE A 139 -10.00 -9.10 3.73
C PHE A 139 -10.20 -7.70 4.32
N VAL A 140 -10.26 -6.67 3.47
CA VAL A 140 -10.42 -5.27 3.91
C VAL A 140 -11.78 -5.04 4.59
N LEU A 141 -12.86 -5.61 4.05
CA LEU A 141 -14.20 -5.50 4.66
C LEU A 141 -14.28 -6.20 6.02
N GLN A 142 -13.59 -7.34 6.19
CA GLN A 142 -13.47 -8.01 7.48
C GLN A 142 -12.72 -7.14 8.49
N MET A 143 -11.61 -6.52 8.11
CA MET A 143 -10.87 -5.62 9.01
C MET A 143 -11.72 -4.42 9.48
N LYS A 144 -12.46 -3.77 8.57
CA LYS A 144 -13.33 -2.64 8.93
C LYS A 144 -14.45 -3.02 9.89
N THR A 145 -15.05 -4.20 9.72
CA THR A 145 -16.14 -4.66 10.61
C THR A 145 -15.66 -4.95 12.03
N HIS A 146 -14.42 -5.44 12.22
CA HIS A 146 -13.83 -5.61 13.55
C HIS A 146 -13.59 -4.26 14.25
N GLN A 147 -13.05 -3.27 13.55
CA GLN A 147 -12.82 -1.94 14.13
C GLN A 147 -14.11 -1.23 14.57
N ASN A 148 -15.19 -1.39 13.81
CA ASN A 148 -16.48 -0.79 14.16
C ASN A 148 -17.14 -1.43 15.39
N ARG A 149 -16.76 -2.67 15.74
CA ARG A 149 -17.22 -3.33 16.97
C ARG A 149 -16.44 -2.86 18.19
N GLU A 150 -15.12 -2.72 18.08
CA GLU A 150 -14.27 -2.27 19.19
C GLU A 150 -14.53 -0.81 19.58
N LYS A 151 -14.91 0.07 18.64
CA LYS A 151 -15.27 1.47 18.92
C LYS A 151 -16.66 1.65 19.56
N LYS A 152 -17.48 0.60 19.65
CA LYS A 152 -18.85 0.65 20.21
C LYS A 152 -18.96 0.12 21.65
N CYS A 153 -17.88 -0.42 22.20
CA CYS A 153 -17.76 -0.80 23.61
C CYS A 153 -17.04 0.29 24.39
#